data_AF-A0A672H0R6-F1
#
_entry.id   AF-A0A672H0R6-F1
#
_cell.length_a   1.000
_cell.length_b   1.000
_cell.length_c   1.000
_cell.angle_alpha   90.00
_cell.angle_beta   90.00
_cell.angle_gamma   90.00
#
_symmetry.space_group_name_H-M   'P 1'
#
loop_
_entity.id
_entity.type
_entity.pdbx_description
1 polymer ?
#
loop_
_entity_poly.entity_id
_entity_poly.type
_entity_poly.pdbx_seq_one_letter_code
_entity_poly.pdbx_strand_id
1 'polypeptide(L)' 'MDLFPLVPPTAPTCPPNSSYSLCVSSCPETCLGTGGPPGCEDVCVEGCECNPGFILSDDKCVALKDCG' A
#
# COMPACT_ATOMS: atom_id res chain seq x y z
N MET A 1 20.58 0.14 10.03
CA MET A 1 19.54 -0.65 9.35
C MET A 1 18.26 -0.42 10.14
N ASP A 2 17.80 0.82 10.24
CA ASP A 2 16.92 1.41 9.23
C ASP A 2 17.23 2.90 9.07
N LEU A 3 17.76 3.29 7.92
CA LEU A 3 18.23 4.66 7.66
C LEU A 3 17.08 5.46 7.02
N PHE A 4 16.06 5.77 7.82
CA PHE A 4 15.01 6.71 7.42
C PHE A 4 15.58 8.14 7.47
N PRO A 5 16.06 8.68 6.33
CA PRO A 5 15.53 9.96 5.87
C PRO A 5 15.56 10.02 4.33
N LEU A 6 14.60 9.41 3.65
CA LEU A 6 14.53 9.46 2.18
C LEU A 6 13.18 9.91 1.63
N VAL A 7 12.22 10.33 2.45
CA VAL A 7 10.96 10.89 1.92
C VAL A 7 11.31 12.20 1.19
N PRO A 8 11.20 12.27 -0.14
CA PRO A 8 11.50 13.49 -0.87
C PRO A 8 10.45 14.56 -0.52
N PRO A 9 10.80 15.85 -0.57
CA PRO A 9 9.86 16.94 -0.28
C PRO A 9 8.67 17.00 -1.25
N THR A 10 8.71 16.23 -2.33
CA THR A 10 7.68 16.12 -3.38
C THR A 10 6.92 14.80 -3.33
N ALA A 11 6.90 14.12 -2.17
CA ALA A 11 6.18 12.86 -2.01
C ALA A 11 4.74 12.96 -2.57
N PRO A 12 4.27 11.97 -3.34
CA PRO A 12 2.92 11.95 -3.88
C PRO A 12 1.89 12.03 -2.75
N THR A 13 0.82 12.80 -2.98
CA THR A 13 -0.30 12.86 -2.04
C THR A 13 -1.05 11.54 -2.09
N CYS A 14 -0.93 10.76 -1.02
CA CYS A 14 -1.62 9.49 -0.88
C CYS A 14 -3.11 9.68 -0.52
N PRO A 15 -3.99 8.76 -0.94
CA PRO A 15 -5.40 8.79 -0.57
C PRO A 15 -5.63 8.62 0.94
N PRO A 16 -6.84 8.91 1.45
CA PRO A 16 -7.18 8.68 2.85
C PRO A 16 -6.89 7.23 3.27
N ASN A 17 -6.46 7.06 4.53
CA ASN A 17 -6.08 5.77 5.11
C ASN A 17 -4.89 5.07 4.44
N SER A 18 -4.02 5.83 3.79
CA SER A 18 -2.76 5.34 3.26
C SER A 18 -1.60 6.26 3.62
N SER A 19 -0.40 5.70 3.61
CA SER A 19 0.85 6.40 3.92
C SER A 19 1.84 6.19 2.79
N TYR A 20 2.54 7.24 2.41
CA TYR A 20 3.61 7.13 1.43
C TYR A 20 4.78 6.32 2.00
N SER A 21 5.29 5.38 1.22
CA SER A 21 6.46 4.57 1.53
C SER A 21 7.32 4.39 0.28
N LEU A 22 8.63 4.28 0.49
CA LEU A 22 9.59 4.00 -0.58
C LEU A 22 9.64 2.51 -0.94
N CYS A 23 9.05 1.68 -0.09
CA CYS A 23 9.04 0.23 -0.22
C CYS A 23 7.64 -0.24 0.19
N VAL A 24 6.71 -0.15 -0.75
CA VAL A 24 5.39 -0.78 -0.68
C VAL A 24 5.39 -2.04 -1.51
N SER A 25 4.63 -3.04 -1.07
CA SER A 25 4.37 -4.22 -1.89
C SER A 25 3.75 -3.80 -3.22
N SER A 26 4.32 -4.27 -4.33
CA SER A 26 3.67 -4.15 -5.63
C SER A 26 2.38 -5.00 -5.73
N CYS A 27 2.19 -5.90 -4.74
CA CYS A 27 1.04 -6.77 -4.56
C CYS A 27 0.29 -6.37 -3.28
N PRO A 28 -0.46 -5.26 -3.28
CA PRO A 28 -1.23 -4.87 -2.10
C PRO A 28 -2.28 -5.94 -1.79
N GLU A 29 -2.50 -6.18 -0.50
CA GLU A 29 -3.63 -7.01 -0.08
C GLU A 29 -4.94 -6.34 -0.49
N THR A 30 -5.88 -7.15 -0.98
CA THR A 30 -7.23 -6.70 -1.34
C THR A 30 -8.27 -7.51 -0.56
N CYS A 31 -9.53 -7.05 -0.51
CA CYS A 31 -10.60 -7.83 0.11
C CYS A 31 -10.75 -9.26 -0.48
N LEU A 32 -10.21 -9.51 -1.68
CA LEU A 32 -10.23 -10.81 -2.34
C LEU A 32 -9.08 -11.74 -1.91
N GLY A 33 -8.07 -11.22 -1.20
CA GLY A 33 -6.96 -11.98 -0.65
C GLY A 33 -5.60 -11.27 -0.69
N THR A 34 -4.62 -11.94 -0.07
CA THR A 34 -3.19 -11.65 -0.14
C THR A 34 -2.64 -12.08 -1.50
N GLY A 35 -2.02 -11.17 -2.24
CA GLY A 35 -1.47 -11.46 -3.57
C GLY A 35 -2.40 -10.90 -4.63
N GLY A 36 -1.97 -9.78 -5.21
CA GLY A 36 -2.63 -9.14 -6.33
C GLY A 36 -2.77 -10.07 -7.55
N PRO A 37 -2.99 -9.53 -8.77
CA PRO A 37 -3.17 -10.35 -9.96
C PRO A 37 -2.01 -11.35 -10.14
N PRO A 38 -2.28 -12.56 -10.67
CA PRO A 38 -1.26 -13.58 -10.89
C PRO A 38 -0.11 -13.04 -11.75
N GLY A 39 1.13 -13.19 -11.27
CA GLY A 39 2.32 -12.58 -11.88
C GLY A 39 2.81 -11.32 -11.17
N CYS A 40 2.18 -10.93 -10.06
CA CYS A 40 2.72 -9.91 -9.18
C CYS A 40 3.98 -10.43 -8.46
N GLU A 41 5.04 -9.64 -8.47
CA GLU A 41 6.36 -10.03 -7.96
C GLU A 41 6.60 -9.40 -6.58
N ASP A 42 7.26 -10.11 -5.67
CA ASP A 42 7.60 -9.62 -4.31
C ASP A 42 8.73 -8.56 -4.35
N VAL A 43 8.60 -7.59 -5.25
CA VAL A 43 9.45 -6.41 -5.35
C VAL A 43 8.74 -5.28 -4.66
N CYS A 44 9.46 -4.57 -3.78
CA CYS A 44 8.93 -3.34 -3.24
C CYS A 44 9.21 -2.16 -4.17
N VAL A 45 8.19 -1.32 -4.32
CA VAL A 45 8.21 -0.14 -5.18
C VAL A 45 7.91 1.10 -4.34
N GLU A 46 8.19 2.27 -4.88
CA GLU A 46 7.79 3.54 -4.26
C GLU A 46 6.29 3.78 -4.51
N GLY A 47 5.52 4.10 -3.46
CA GLY A 47 4.08 4.31 -3.57
C GLY A 47 3.35 4.51 -2.24
N CYS A 48 2.03 4.36 -2.26
CA CYS A 48 1.17 4.52 -1.09
C CYS A 48 0.76 3.16 -0.53
N GLU A 49 1.06 2.92 0.75
CA GLU A 49 0.64 1.73 1.49
C GLU A 49 -0.67 2.00 2.23
N CYS A 50 -1.60 1.05 2.23
CA CYS A 50 -2.74 1.14 3.14
C CYS A 50 -2.26 1.06 4.60
N ASN A 51 -2.80 1.93 5.45
CA ASN A 51 -2.46 1.93 6.87
C ASN A 51 -2.87 0.60 7.53
N PRO A 52 -2.25 0.21 8.66
CA PRO A 52 -2.63 -1.00 9.38
C PRO A 52 -4.13 -1.05 9.69
N GLY A 53 -4.77 -2.17 9.34
CA GLY A 53 -6.23 -2.36 9.49
C GLY A 53 -7.06 -1.88 8.29
N PHE A 54 -6.41 -1.33 7.25
CA PHE A 54 -7.02 -0.98 5.97
C PHE A 54 -6.45 -1.86 4.86
N ILE A 55 -7.27 -2.09 3.84
CA ILE A 55 -6.97 -2.97 2.71
C ILE A 55 -7.38 -2.31 1.40
N LEU A 56 -6.68 -2.61 0.31
CA LEU A 56 -6.96 -1.97 -0.97
C LEU A 56 -8.26 -2.52 -1.57
N SER A 57 -9.16 -1.61 -1.90
CA SER A 57 -10.41 -1.90 -2.61
C SER A 57 -10.55 -0.87 -3.73
N ASP A 58 -10.54 -1.35 -4.98
CA ASP A 58 -10.36 -0.55 -6.18
C ASP A 58 -9.09 0.32 -6.09
N ASP A 59 -9.26 1.63 -5.82
CA ASP A 59 -8.18 2.61 -5.71
C ASP A 59 -8.14 3.27 -4.31
N LYS A 60 -8.79 2.66 -3.31
CA LYS A 60 -8.94 3.23 -1.97
C LYS A 60 -8.62 2.22 -0.88
N CYS A 61 -8.06 2.71 0.21
CA CYS A 61 -7.87 1.92 1.43
C CYS A 61 -9.14 1.99 2.29
N VAL A 62 -9.84 0.87 2.38
CA VAL A 62 -11.07 0.69 3.19
C VAL A 62 -10.76 -0.16 4.42
N ALA A 63 -11.53 -0.03 5.51
CA ALA A 63 -11.24 -0.83 6.69
C ALA A 63 -11.54 -2.31 6.37
N LEU A 64 -10.75 -3.23 6.90
CA LEU A 64 -10.93 -4.67 6.64
C LEU A 64 -12.34 -5.16 6.98
N LYS A 65 -12.97 -4.57 8.02
CA LYS A 65 -14.36 -4.84 8.43
C LYS A 65 -15.41 -4.44 7.39
N ASP A 66 -15.05 -3.57 6.45
CA ASP A 66 -15.91 -3.12 5.36
C ASP A 66 -15.77 -4.04 4.13
N CYS A 67 -14.85 -5.01 4.14
CA CYS A 67 -14.83 -6.12 3.19
C CYS A 67 -16.03 -7.04 3.48
N GLY A 68 -16.88 -7.24 2.46
CA GLY A 68 -18.11 -8.04 2.52
C GLY A 68 -17.90 -9.48 2.08
#